data_AF-A0A662X7I9-F1
#
_entry.id   AF-A0A662X7I9-F1
#
_cell.length_a   1.000
_cell.length_b   1.000
_cell.length_c   1.000
_cell.angle_alpha   90.00
_cell.angle_beta   90.00
_cell.angle_gamma   90.00
#
_symmetry.space_group_name_H-M   'P 1'
#
loop_
_entity.id
_entity.type
_entity.pdbx_description
1 polymer ?
#
loop_
_entity_poly.entity_id
_entity_poly.type
_entity_poly.pdbx_seq_one_letter_code
_entity_poly.pdbx_strand_id
1 'polypeptide(L)'
;MEKVELEIDSTEFDLDALGEKVGSRIGTPGLHAFWSSLGEFPPGYHVRKEEAMFWSVVKQLLLSTGKSPVVILGSPGVGKSCFLVLLAFYVACFHKRKVLLIRQLKSGDRKNAVVFLNGKDGESERSSGTSWKVSIHQAFNQTFRELHAIRKAEMTRGSLVLVDGYTQNDVKADICLALRPFHILATSCHYDKKSNDPANMVVLPAWRFEDLLGYVLSNRRWLVETGLRKTPDGTSEEVIRQLVAEHYKYSGGSLRDFCMTQGALVNFLEASSNRLSQVQSYQLVFERSGARSDDRSNHFYCHYIVDPSNADHYVTHRCWFVSVDSAYALKLLGRHNLRLDKYLEYYRHAETVGAGYLGLAYESLLHRAVSESIGNGKHSVEIALRTDAPYERIVLDVKRTWCSGENKADCHDALTILDENTYWHPDYPLFPFVDAVTTCDAFAKGSEEPERVLAYVQVTIRDRKTFTTADFAALDEVMEKNTKRLPTKRIFVVVTNKVATRDSFRLTVEDGASCPTMVGCFDPGSLEERGARVWLSSGE
;
A
#
# COMPACT_ATOMS: atom_id res chain seq x y z
N MET A 1 -15.32 36.52 -6.06
CA MET A 1 -15.68 35.15 -6.48
C MET A 1 -16.61 35.27 -7.67
N GLU A 2 -16.32 34.55 -8.75
CA GLU A 2 -17.17 34.47 -9.95
C GLU A 2 -18.45 33.69 -9.62
N LYS A 3 -19.62 34.14 -10.10
CA LYS A 3 -20.88 33.40 -9.98
C LYS A 3 -21.04 32.48 -11.19
N VAL A 4 -21.31 31.20 -10.94
CA VAL A 4 -21.60 30.18 -11.94
C VAL A 4 -22.91 29.50 -11.55
N GLU A 5 -23.78 29.25 -12.52
CA GLU A 5 -24.93 28.37 -12.33
C GLU A 5 -24.60 27.01 -12.90
N LEU A 6 -24.79 25.98 -12.07
CA LEU A 6 -24.41 24.63 -12.41
C LEU A 6 -25.61 23.71 -12.25
N GLU A 7 -25.85 22.91 -13.27
CA GLU A 7 -26.88 21.88 -13.32
C GLU A 7 -26.20 20.51 -13.32
N ILE A 8 -26.39 19.72 -12.26
CA ILE A 8 -25.78 18.38 -12.10
C ILE A 8 -26.85 17.37 -11.71
N ASP A 9 -26.73 16.15 -12.23
CA ASP A 9 -27.56 15.02 -11.81
C ASP A 9 -27.25 14.63 -10.35
N SER A 10 -28.27 14.63 -9.49
CA SER A 10 -28.13 14.27 -8.07
C SER A 10 -27.58 12.88 -7.82
N THR A 11 -27.75 11.95 -8.76
CA THR A 11 -27.22 10.60 -8.63
C THR A 11 -25.69 10.56 -8.61
N GLU A 12 -25.01 11.63 -9.08
CA GLU A 12 -23.54 11.79 -9.02
C GLU A 12 -23.02 12.02 -7.60
N PHE A 13 -23.86 12.53 -6.68
CA PHE A 13 -23.46 12.90 -5.31
C PHE A 13 -24.43 12.46 -4.22
N ASP A 14 -25.39 11.60 -4.53
CA ASP A 14 -26.29 11.01 -3.54
C ASP A 14 -25.54 10.02 -2.64
N LEU A 15 -25.11 10.51 -1.49
CA LEU A 15 -24.41 9.71 -0.49
C LEU A 15 -25.32 8.66 0.17
N ASP A 16 -26.64 8.89 0.23
CA ASP A 16 -27.57 7.95 0.86
C ASP A 16 -27.78 6.69 0.02
N ALA A 17 -27.61 6.79 -1.29
CA ALA A 17 -27.64 5.66 -2.21
C ALA A 17 -26.33 4.86 -2.28
N LEU A 18 -25.26 5.25 -1.56
CA LEU A 18 -23.96 4.55 -1.64
C LEU A 18 -24.07 3.08 -1.25
N GLY A 19 -24.88 2.74 -0.23
CA GLY A 19 -25.05 1.36 0.22
C GLY A 19 -25.56 0.42 -0.87
N GLU A 20 -26.48 0.90 -1.71
CA GLU A 20 -27.05 0.15 -2.83
C GLU A 20 -26.08 0.01 -4.02
N LYS A 21 -25.08 0.89 -4.07
CA LYS A 21 -24.12 1.02 -5.17
C LYS A 21 -22.75 0.39 -4.86
N VAL A 22 -22.57 -0.28 -3.71
CA VAL A 22 -21.31 -0.92 -3.35
C VAL A 22 -20.83 -1.88 -4.45
N GLY A 23 -19.56 -1.76 -4.84
CA GLY A 23 -18.94 -2.52 -5.92
C GLY A 23 -19.23 -1.99 -7.32
N SER A 24 -20.11 -0.99 -7.45
CA SER A 24 -20.42 -0.34 -8.73
C SER A 24 -19.63 0.95 -8.94
N ARG A 25 -19.62 1.42 -10.18
CA ARG A 25 -19.03 2.70 -10.58
C ARG A 25 -20.12 3.68 -10.99
N ILE A 26 -20.20 4.80 -10.30
CA ILE A 26 -21.11 5.90 -10.59
C ILE A 26 -20.43 6.82 -11.61
N GLY A 27 -21.09 7.14 -12.71
CA GLY A 27 -20.61 8.17 -13.64
C GLY A 27 -20.73 9.56 -13.01
N THR A 28 -19.70 10.38 -13.12
CA THR A 28 -19.67 11.73 -12.52
C THR A 28 -19.29 12.82 -13.54
N PRO A 29 -19.96 12.88 -14.71
CA PRO A 29 -19.58 13.81 -15.79
C PRO A 29 -19.77 15.29 -15.40
N GLY A 30 -20.85 15.63 -14.67
CA GLY A 30 -21.11 17.00 -14.24
C GLY A 30 -20.07 17.49 -13.24
N LEU A 31 -19.79 16.68 -12.22
CA LEU A 31 -18.72 16.97 -11.25
C LEU A 31 -17.34 17.01 -11.92
N HIS A 32 -17.02 16.05 -12.79
CA HIS A 32 -15.74 16.01 -13.50
C HIS A 32 -15.50 17.27 -14.33
N ALA A 33 -16.50 17.69 -15.12
CA ALA A 33 -16.41 18.89 -15.94
C ALA A 33 -16.20 20.14 -15.07
N PHE A 34 -17.01 20.28 -14.01
CA PHE A 34 -16.92 21.43 -13.10
C PHE A 34 -15.56 21.54 -12.40
N TRP A 35 -15.01 20.42 -11.92
CA TRP A 35 -13.77 20.43 -11.13
C TRP A 35 -12.49 20.44 -11.98
N SER A 36 -12.58 20.35 -13.31
CA SER A 36 -11.43 20.22 -14.23
C SER A 36 -10.32 21.27 -14.02
N SER A 37 -10.64 22.51 -13.66
CA SER A 37 -9.68 23.58 -13.37
C SER A 37 -9.47 23.88 -11.88
N LEU A 38 -10.15 23.13 -11.00
CA LEU A 38 -10.25 23.37 -9.55
C LEU A 38 -9.72 22.20 -8.71
N GLY A 39 -8.74 21.47 -9.25
CA GLY A 39 -8.12 20.31 -8.58
C GLY A 39 -8.69 18.96 -8.98
N GLU A 40 -9.49 18.93 -10.05
CA GLU A 40 -10.04 17.75 -10.69
C GLU A 40 -10.99 16.93 -9.79
N PHE A 41 -11.78 16.11 -10.46
CA PHE A 41 -12.62 15.08 -9.87
C PHE A 41 -12.69 13.92 -10.88
N PRO A 42 -12.67 12.64 -10.48
CA PRO A 42 -12.66 11.55 -11.45
C PRO A 42 -13.95 11.54 -12.29
N PRO A 43 -13.92 11.09 -13.56
CA PRO A 43 -15.11 10.97 -14.42
C PRO A 43 -16.05 9.82 -13.99
N GLY A 44 -15.61 8.96 -13.09
CA GLY A 44 -16.49 8.04 -12.39
C GLY A 44 -15.94 7.65 -11.03
N TYR A 45 -16.84 7.42 -10.08
CA TYR A 45 -16.57 7.16 -8.68
C TYR A 45 -16.93 5.71 -8.35
N HIS A 46 -15.95 4.90 -7.96
CA HIS A 46 -16.16 3.50 -7.56
C HIS A 46 -16.50 3.43 -6.08
N VAL A 47 -17.64 2.83 -5.74
CA VAL A 47 -18.15 2.82 -4.37
C VAL A 47 -17.69 1.58 -3.62
N ARG A 48 -16.97 1.79 -2.52
CA ARG A 48 -16.51 0.71 -1.64
C ARG A 48 -17.46 0.47 -0.49
N LYS A 49 -17.44 -0.75 0.06
CA LYS A 49 -18.16 -1.08 1.30
C LYS A 49 -17.72 -0.14 2.43
N GLU A 50 -16.42 0.10 2.51
CA GLU A 50 -15.78 0.99 3.49
C GLU A 50 -16.36 2.40 3.44
N GLU A 51 -16.69 2.90 2.25
CA GLU A 51 -17.20 4.26 2.05
C GLU A 51 -18.69 4.38 2.40
N ALA A 52 -19.49 3.36 2.09
CA ALA A 52 -20.88 3.30 2.53
C ALA A 52 -20.98 3.30 4.08
N MET A 53 -20.14 2.50 4.74
CA MET A 53 -20.04 2.50 6.20
C MET A 53 -19.49 3.82 6.75
N PHE A 54 -18.44 4.36 6.12
CA PHE A 54 -17.88 5.66 6.48
C PHE A 54 -18.91 6.79 6.39
N TRP A 55 -19.77 6.79 5.36
CA TRP A 55 -20.86 7.76 5.24
C TRP A 55 -21.83 7.67 6.41
N SER A 56 -22.23 6.46 6.83
CA SER A 56 -23.14 6.28 7.97
C SER A 56 -22.59 6.94 9.25
N VAL A 57 -21.27 6.84 9.48
CA VAL A 57 -20.57 7.45 10.61
C VAL A 57 -20.50 8.96 10.47
N VAL A 58 -20.05 9.46 9.31
CA VAL A 58 -19.93 10.90 9.06
C VAL A 58 -21.29 11.58 9.15
N LYS A 59 -22.35 10.96 8.63
CA LYS A 59 -23.72 11.48 8.67
C LYS A 59 -24.18 11.76 10.10
N GLN A 60 -23.86 10.89 11.05
CA GLN A 60 -24.15 11.11 12.47
C GLN A 60 -23.31 12.27 13.05
N LEU A 61 -22.02 12.31 12.71
CA LEU A 61 -21.12 13.37 13.17
C LEU A 61 -21.50 14.75 12.62
N LEU A 62 -22.08 14.84 11.43
CA LEU A 62 -22.58 16.10 10.85
C LEU A 62 -23.56 16.82 11.78
N LEU A 63 -24.39 16.09 12.52
CA LEU A 63 -25.34 16.65 13.50
C LEU A 63 -24.63 17.41 14.63
N SER A 64 -23.37 17.05 14.91
CA SER A 64 -22.54 17.65 15.97
C SER A 64 -21.58 18.74 15.49
N THR A 65 -21.48 19.01 14.19
CA THR A 65 -20.48 19.93 13.59
C THR A 65 -20.54 21.37 14.11
N GLY A 66 -21.68 21.81 14.68
CA GLY A 66 -21.80 23.11 15.35
C GLY A 66 -21.22 23.16 16.77
N LYS A 67 -20.91 22.00 17.37
CA LYS A 67 -20.30 21.85 18.70
C LYS A 67 -18.86 21.36 18.61
N SER A 68 -18.61 20.39 17.72
CA SER A 68 -17.33 19.70 17.56
C SER A 68 -17.02 19.54 16.07
N PRO A 69 -15.86 20.01 15.58
CA PRO A 69 -15.48 19.81 14.18
C PRO A 69 -15.18 18.33 13.91
N VAL A 70 -15.29 17.91 12.65
CA VAL A 70 -14.93 16.56 12.21
C VAL A 70 -13.57 16.60 11.49
N VAL A 71 -12.70 15.65 11.79
CA VAL A 71 -11.41 15.49 11.12
C VAL A 71 -11.37 14.11 10.47
N ILE A 72 -11.40 14.11 9.13
CA ILE A 72 -11.26 12.92 8.30
C ILE A 72 -9.77 12.64 8.08
N LEU A 73 -9.32 11.53 8.65
CA LEU A 73 -7.98 10.99 8.53
C LEU A 73 -7.93 9.89 7.48
N GLY A 74 -6.74 9.60 6.98
CA GLY A 74 -6.49 8.47 6.08
C GLY A 74 -5.21 8.70 5.28
N SER A 75 -4.61 7.63 4.76
CA SER A 75 -3.40 7.75 3.97
C SER A 75 -3.65 8.51 2.66
N PRO A 76 -2.61 9.02 2.02
CA PRO A 76 -2.76 9.71 0.76
C PRO A 76 -3.30 8.74 -0.32
N GLY A 77 -4.26 9.15 -1.15
CA GLY A 77 -4.82 8.29 -2.20
C GLY A 77 -6.07 7.47 -1.83
N VAL A 78 -6.54 7.52 -0.57
CA VAL A 78 -7.71 6.71 -0.13
C VAL A 78 -9.09 7.28 -0.49
N GLY A 79 -9.16 8.42 -1.17
CA GLY A 79 -10.43 9.01 -1.64
C GLY A 79 -11.03 10.13 -0.78
N LYS A 80 -10.34 10.59 0.29
CA LYS A 80 -10.86 11.64 1.20
C LYS A 80 -11.35 12.91 0.48
N SER A 81 -10.55 13.43 -0.44
CA SER A 81 -10.87 14.65 -1.19
C SER A 81 -12.09 14.45 -2.10
N CYS A 82 -12.22 13.28 -2.72
CA CYS A 82 -13.40 12.95 -3.53
C CYS A 82 -14.65 12.88 -2.66
N PHE A 83 -14.57 12.16 -1.53
CA PHE A 83 -15.66 12.07 -0.57
C PHE A 83 -16.09 13.45 -0.05
N LEU A 84 -15.13 14.35 0.25
CA LEU A 84 -15.44 15.70 0.74
C LEU A 84 -16.13 16.57 -0.31
N VAL A 85 -15.78 16.41 -1.60
CA VAL A 85 -16.51 17.05 -2.71
C VAL A 85 -17.95 16.53 -2.79
N LEU A 86 -18.15 15.21 -2.77
CA LEU A 86 -19.50 14.62 -2.77
C LEU A 86 -20.32 15.12 -1.57
N LEU A 87 -19.72 15.17 -0.39
CA LEU A 87 -20.33 15.70 0.82
C LEU A 87 -20.76 17.16 0.69
N ALA A 88 -19.93 18.00 0.04
CA ALA A 88 -20.25 19.40 -0.16
C ALA A 88 -21.53 19.59 -0.99
N PHE A 89 -21.64 18.88 -2.11
CA PHE A 89 -22.82 18.89 -2.98
C PHE A 89 -24.02 18.25 -2.30
N TYR A 90 -23.85 17.12 -1.62
CA TYR A 90 -24.93 16.47 -0.88
C TYR A 90 -25.55 17.41 0.16
N VAL A 91 -24.73 18.06 0.99
CA VAL A 91 -25.22 18.99 2.02
C VAL A 91 -25.84 20.25 1.40
N ALA A 92 -25.28 20.76 0.30
CA ALA A 92 -25.84 21.92 -0.37
C ALA A 92 -27.22 21.61 -0.97
N CYS A 93 -27.35 20.51 -1.71
CA CYS A 93 -28.56 20.17 -2.45
C CYS A 93 -29.64 19.52 -1.57
N PHE A 94 -29.32 18.44 -0.85
CA PHE A 94 -30.30 17.68 -0.09
C PHE A 94 -30.64 18.33 1.25
N HIS A 95 -29.66 18.93 1.93
CA HIS A 95 -29.90 19.62 3.21
C HIS A 95 -30.16 21.12 3.04
N LYS A 96 -30.10 21.66 1.81
CA LYS A 96 -30.33 23.09 1.50
C LYS A 96 -29.51 24.05 2.35
N ARG A 97 -28.24 23.69 2.61
CA ARG A 97 -27.32 24.50 3.44
C ARG A 97 -26.28 25.21 2.57
N LYS A 98 -25.76 26.32 3.10
CA LYS A 98 -24.60 27.00 2.52
C LYS A 98 -23.35 26.20 2.85
N VAL A 99 -22.51 25.93 1.86
CA VAL A 99 -21.26 25.19 2.03
C VAL A 99 -20.11 25.95 1.40
N LEU A 100 -19.03 26.13 2.15
CA LEU A 100 -17.76 26.65 1.65
C LEU A 100 -16.73 25.51 1.65
N LEU A 101 -16.23 25.15 0.48
CA LEU A 101 -15.17 24.18 0.29
C LEU A 101 -13.87 24.90 -0.08
N ILE A 102 -12.84 24.74 0.74
CA ILE A 102 -11.49 25.29 0.54
C ILE A 102 -10.56 24.11 0.23
N ARG A 103 -9.90 24.14 -0.93
CA ARG A 103 -9.00 23.06 -1.37
C ARG A 103 -7.61 23.60 -1.71
N GLN A 104 -6.59 22.90 -1.24
CA GLN A 104 -5.23 23.09 -1.73
C GLN A 104 -5.01 22.29 -3.03
N LEU A 105 -4.49 22.95 -4.06
CA LEU A 105 -4.20 22.34 -5.36
C LEU A 105 -2.73 21.91 -5.47
N LYS A 106 -2.48 20.80 -6.17
CA LYS A 106 -1.13 20.39 -6.57
C LYS A 106 -0.67 21.20 -7.79
N SER A 107 0.02 22.32 -7.56
CA SER A 107 0.94 22.92 -8.55
C SER A 107 2.18 23.43 -7.83
N GLY A 108 3.32 23.54 -8.55
CA GLY A 108 4.63 23.90 -7.99
C GLY A 108 4.62 25.07 -7.00
N ASP A 109 3.78 26.08 -7.27
CA ASP A 109 3.30 27.02 -6.27
C ASP A 109 1.94 26.57 -5.75
N ARG A 110 1.80 26.36 -4.43
CA ARG A 110 0.56 25.92 -3.77
C ARG A 110 -0.60 26.88 -4.10
N LYS A 111 -1.43 26.54 -5.10
CA LYS A 111 -2.63 27.33 -5.45
C LYS A 111 -3.80 26.88 -4.59
N ASN A 112 -4.64 27.83 -4.17
CA ASN A 112 -5.83 27.54 -3.38
C ASN A 112 -7.10 27.78 -4.20
N ALA A 113 -8.02 26.82 -4.18
CA ALA A 113 -9.35 26.93 -4.76
C ALA A 113 -10.39 27.08 -3.65
N VAL A 114 -11.38 27.94 -3.89
CA VAL A 114 -12.51 28.14 -3.01
C VAL A 114 -13.78 28.01 -3.83
N VAL A 115 -14.68 27.13 -3.37
CA VAL A 115 -15.99 26.92 -3.96
C VAL A 115 -17.04 27.12 -2.87
N PHE A 116 -17.95 28.06 -3.10
CA PHE A 116 -19.08 28.32 -2.24
C PHE A 116 -20.36 27.86 -2.94
N LEU A 117 -21.08 26.93 -2.32
CA LEU A 117 -22.33 26.36 -2.80
C LEU A 117 -23.47 26.97 -2.00
N ASN A 118 -24.36 27.72 -2.65
CA ASN A 118 -25.54 28.27 -1.99
C ASN A 118 -26.75 27.34 -2.16
N GLY A 119 -26.89 26.38 -1.24
CA GLY A 119 -28.02 25.45 -1.23
C GLY A 119 -29.40 26.08 -0.93
N LYS A 120 -29.46 27.37 -0.52
CA LYS A 120 -30.73 28.05 -0.22
C LYS A 120 -31.41 28.68 -1.44
N ASP A 121 -30.66 28.94 -2.51
CA ASP A 121 -31.16 29.60 -3.72
C ASP A 121 -31.62 28.59 -4.79
N GLY A 122 -31.45 27.28 -4.53
CA GLY A 122 -31.92 26.23 -5.44
C GLY A 122 -33.44 26.17 -5.43
N GLU A 123 -34.08 26.80 -6.42
CA GLU A 123 -35.47 26.52 -6.76
C GLU A 123 -35.57 25.02 -7.06
N SER A 124 -36.34 24.31 -6.24
CA SER A 124 -36.70 22.94 -6.55
C SER A 124 -37.73 22.97 -7.67
N GLU A 125 -37.30 23.11 -8.92
CA GLU A 125 -38.08 22.58 -10.04
C GLU A 125 -38.04 21.05 -9.92
N ARG A 126 -38.91 20.48 -9.07
CA ARG A 126 -39.29 19.06 -9.16
C ARG A 126 -40.16 18.82 -10.39
N SER A 127 -39.73 19.33 -11.53
CA SER A 127 -40.31 19.05 -12.84
C SER A 127 -39.68 17.75 -13.35
N SER A 128 -40.05 16.62 -12.74
CA SER A 128 -39.82 15.25 -13.23
C SER A 128 -38.37 14.74 -13.44
N GLY A 129 -37.31 15.47 -13.13
CA GLY A 129 -35.91 15.05 -13.37
C GLY A 129 -35.02 14.90 -12.12
N THR A 130 -33.91 14.16 -12.27
CA THR A 130 -32.82 13.97 -11.28
C THR A 130 -31.85 15.17 -11.18
N SER A 131 -32.10 16.24 -11.94
CA SER A 131 -31.19 17.37 -12.13
C SER A 131 -31.35 18.47 -11.05
N TRP A 132 -30.24 19.00 -10.53
CA TRP A 132 -30.22 20.06 -9.51
C TRP A 132 -29.47 21.29 -9.99
N LYS A 133 -30.12 22.46 -9.86
CA LYS A 133 -29.50 23.77 -10.10
C LYS A 133 -28.96 24.34 -8.79
N VAL A 134 -27.66 24.65 -8.75
CA VAL A 134 -27.00 25.26 -7.60
C VAL A 134 -26.28 26.54 -8.02
N SER A 135 -26.49 27.62 -7.28
CA SER A 135 -25.68 28.83 -7.40
C SER A 135 -24.33 28.60 -6.75
N ILE A 136 -23.28 28.68 -7.57
CA ILE A 136 -21.90 28.46 -7.16
C ILE A 136 -21.14 29.78 -7.25
N HIS A 137 -20.33 30.06 -6.24
CA HIS A 137 -19.31 31.08 -6.34
C HIS A 137 -17.94 30.43 -6.25
N GLN A 138 -17.02 30.81 -7.13
CA GLN A 138 -15.68 30.22 -7.15
C GLN A 138 -14.57 31.27 -7.21
N ALA A 139 -13.40 30.90 -6.68
CA ALA A 139 -12.17 31.66 -6.81
C ALA A 139 -10.97 30.72 -6.78
N PHE A 140 -9.91 31.08 -7.49
CA PHE A 140 -8.67 30.31 -7.60
C PHE A 140 -7.45 31.19 -7.29
N ASN A 141 -6.32 30.54 -7.02
CA ASN A 141 -5.04 31.19 -6.69
C ASN A 141 -5.12 32.20 -5.53
N GLN A 142 -5.96 31.90 -4.53
CA GLN A 142 -6.16 32.79 -3.39
C GLN A 142 -4.97 32.74 -2.43
N THR A 143 -4.55 33.89 -1.94
CA THR A 143 -3.59 34.00 -0.84
C THR A 143 -4.22 33.56 0.49
N PHE A 144 -3.42 33.17 1.46
CA PHE A 144 -3.93 32.78 2.79
C PHE A 144 -4.73 33.90 3.48
N ARG A 145 -4.37 35.16 3.26
CA ARG A 145 -5.11 36.32 3.81
C ARG A 145 -6.52 36.43 3.21
N GLU A 146 -6.64 36.22 1.90
CA GLU A 146 -7.94 36.20 1.21
C GLU A 146 -8.78 35.00 1.65
N LEU A 147 -8.17 33.81 1.78
CA LEU A 147 -8.85 32.63 2.32
C LEU A 147 -9.40 32.89 3.72
N HIS A 148 -8.60 33.48 4.60
CA HIS A 148 -9.04 33.83 5.95
C HIS A 148 -10.24 34.79 5.93
N ALA A 149 -10.21 35.81 5.07
CA ALA A 149 -11.30 36.77 4.93
C ALA A 149 -12.59 36.12 4.40
N ILE A 150 -12.49 35.34 3.32
CA ILE A 150 -13.64 34.62 2.72
C ILE A 150 -14.23 33.64 3.75
N ARG A 151 -13.39 32.82 4.38
CA ARG A 151 -13.80 31.86 5.41
C ARG A 151 -14.54 32.54 6.55
N LYS A 152 -13.99 33.62 7.10
CA LYS A 152 -14.61 34.36 8.22
C LYS A 152 -15.97 34.94 7.80
N ALA A 153 -16.06 35.53 6.62
CA ALA A 153 -17.30 36.10 6.09
C ALA A 153 -18.39 35.03 5.92
N GLU A 154 -18.05 33.89 5.31
CA GLU A 154 -19.01 32.82 5.04
C GLU A 154 -19.42 32.06 6.31
N MET A 155 -18.51 31.84 7.26
CA MET A 155 -18.89 31.30 8.56
C MET A 155 -19.88 32.21 9.30
N THR A 156 -19.67 33.53 9.24
CA THR A 156 -20.60 34.51 9.84
C THR A 156 -21.98 34.44 9.17
N ARG A 157 -22.03 34.07 7.88
CA ARG A 157 -23.26 33.83 7.12
C ARG A 157 -23.89 32.46 7.36
N GLY A 158 -23.33 31.67 8.28
CA GLY A 158 -23.82 30.34 8.67
C GLY A 158 -23.42 29.21 7.73
N SER A 159 -22.40 29.40 6.90
CA SER A 159 -21.92 28.39 5.96
C SER A 159 -21.13 27.28 6.66
N LEU A 160 -21.39 26.02 6.28
CA LEU A 160 -20.57 24.88 6.66
C LEU A 160 -19.22 24.97 5.94
N VAL A 161 -18.10 24.82 6.65
CA VAL A 161 -16.75 25.01 6.08
C VAL A 161 -16.02 23.68 6.04
N LEU A 162 -15.68 23.27 4.83
CA LEU A 162 -14.96 22.06 4.49
C LEU A 162 -13.56 22.43 4.01
N VAL A 163 -12.53 21.78 4.54
CA VAL A 163 -11.13 22.06 4.23
C VAL A 163 -10.45 20.78 3.73
N ASP A 164 -9.82 20.85 2.56
CA ASP A 164 -9.18 19.73 1.86
C ASP A 164 -7.71 20.00 1.55
N GLY A 165 -6.87 18.99 1.73
CA GLY A 165 -5.48 18.98 1.27
C GLY A 165 -4.47 19.66 2.19
N TYR A 166 -4.90 20.24 3.32
CA TYR A 166 -4.01 20.91 4.28
C TYR A 166 -3.57 19.98 5.41
N THR A 167 -2.34 20.15 5.88
CA THR A 167 -1.82 19.46 7.08
C THR A 167 -2.35 20.11 8.36
N GLN A 168 -2.20 19.42 9.50
CA GLN A 168 -2.53 20.02 10.79
C GLN A 168 -1.70 21.29 11.06
N ASN A 169 -0.44 21.33 10.61
CA ASN A 169 0.44 22.50 10.76
C ASN A 169 -0.06 23.68 9.95
N ASP A 170 -0.48 23.47 8.69
CA ASP A 170 -1.06 24.53 7.86
C ASP A 170 -2.32 25.13 8.51
N VAL A 171 -3.13 24.28 9.16
CA VAL A 171 -4.37 24.70 9.83
C VAL A 171 -4.12 25.44 11.15
N LYS A 172 -3.02 25.13 11.84
CA LYS A 172 -2.61 25.71 13.14
C LYS A 172 -1.63 26.89 13.03
N ALA A 173 -1.12 27.19 11.84
CA ALA A 173 -0.17 28.28 11.60
C ALA A 173 -0.73 29.66 12.00
N ASP A 174 0.11 30.70 12.05
CA ASP A 174 -0.20 32.08 12.49
C ASP A 174 -1.57 32.61 12.04
N ILE A 175 -2.12 33.63 12.71
CA ILE A 175 -3.47 34.19 12.48
C ILE A 175 -3.80 34.46 10.99
N CYS A 176 -2.80 34.83 10.18
CA CYS A 176 -2.96 35.09 8.75
C CYS A 176 -2.94 33.82 7.85
N LEU A 177 -2.51 32.68 8.39
CA LEU A 177 -2.39 31.36 7.76
C LEU A 177 -3.41 30.35 8.33
N ALA A 178 -3.96 30.61 9.52
CA ALA A 178 -4.89 29.71 10.20
C ALA A 178 -6.20 29.51 9.43
N LEU A 179 -6.49 28.26 9.08
CA LEU A 179 -7.78 27.84 8.50
C LEU A 179 -8.84 27.49 9.58
N ARG A 180 -8.53 27.76 10.85
CA ARG A 180 -9.48 27.64 11.98
C ARG A 180 -10.34 28.90 12.15
N PRO A 181 -11.59 28.76 12.62
CA PRO A 181 -12.35 27.51 12.74
C PRO A 181 -12.78 26.93 11.39
N PHE A 182 -13.02 25.62 11.38
CA PHE A 182 -13.59 24.83 10.28
C PHE A 182 -14.64 23.87 10.86
N HIS A 183 -15.48 23.29 10.01
CA HIS A 183 -16.45 22.27 10.44
C HIS A 183 -15.98 20.87 10.09
N ILE A 184 -15.35 20.69 8.92
CA ILE A 184 -14.76 19.41 8.50
C ILE A 184 -13.38 19.67 7.88
N LEU A 185 -12.40 18.86 8.26
CA LEU A 185 -11.06 18.85 7.70
C LEU A 185 -10.74 17.46 7.17
N ALA A 186 -10.36 17.35 5.89
CA ALA A 186 -9.74 16.14 5.33
C ALA A 186 -8.23 16.34 5.25
N THR A 187 -7.47 15.51 5.97
CA THR A 187 -6.01 15.65 6.08
C THR A 187 -5.31 14.30 6.03
N SER A 188 -4.07 14.27 5.50
CA SER A 188 -3.22 13.08 5.50
C SER A 188 -2.51 12.92 6.85
N CYS A 189 -2.46 11.66 7.31
CA CYS A 189 -1.46 11.16 8.25
C CYS A 189 -1.22 11.99 9.52
N HIS A 190 -2.16 11.81 10.46
CA HIS A 190 -2.10 12.19 11.88
C HIS A 190 -2.51 13.62 12.21
N TYR A 191 -3.59 13.72 12.97
CA TYR A 191 -4.03 14.93 13.64
C TYR A 191 -3.75 14.74 15.13
N ASP A 192 -2.74 15.42 15.67
CA ASP A 192 -2.42 15.38 17.10
C ASP A 192 -3.52 16.10 17.89
N LYS A 193 -4.48 15.32 18.38
CA LYS A 193 -5.62 15.78 19.16
C LYS A 193 -5.17 16.00 20.60
N LYS A 194 -5.02 17.26 20.98
CA LYS A 194 -4.77 17.65 22.37
C LYS A 194 -6.01 17.34 23.24
N SER A 195 -5.80 17.17 24.55
CA SER A 195 -6.86 16.81 25.51
C SER A 195 -8.07 17.76 25.51
N ASN A 196 -7.87 19.02 25.13
CA ASN A 196 -8.91 20.05 25.06
C ASN A 196 -9.46 20.28 23.63
N ASP A 197 -8.99 19.55 22.62
CA ASP A 197 -9.49 19.71 21.25
C ASP A 197 -10.82 18.95 21.11
N PRO A 198 -11.96 19.64 20.82
CA PRO A 198 -13.26 19.00 20.74
C PRO A 198 -13.47 18.21 19.44
N ALA A 199 -12.48 18.15 18.55
CA ALA A 199 -12.60 17.50 17.25
C ALA A 199 -12.95 16.00 17.35
N ASN A 200 -13.94 15.58 16.56
CA ASN A 200 -14.26 14.18 16.31
C ASN A 200 -13.39 13.68 15.17
N MET A 201 -12.51 12.71 15.46
CA MET A 201 -11.64 12.11 14.46
C MET A 201 -12.32 10.88 13.86
N VAL A 202 -12.23 10.73 12.55
CA VAL A 202 -12.76 9.58 11.81
C VAL A 202 -11.76 9.17 10.73
N VAL A 203 -11.54 7.87 10.51
CA VAL A 203 -10.57 7.36 9.52
C VAL A 203 -11.28 6.80 8.30
N LEU A 204 -10.90 7.26 7.10
CA LEU A 204 -11.22 6.58 5.85
C LEU A 204 -10.06 5.60 5.54
N PRO A 205 -10.28 4.27 5.61
CA PRO A 205 -9.21 3.30 5.42
C PRO A 205 -8.77 3.18 3.95
N ALA A 206 -7.55 2.68 3.79
CA ALA A 206 -6.94 2.38 2.50
C ALA A 206 -7.69 1.32 1.71
N TRP A 207 -7.38 1.24 0.42
CA TRP A 207 -8.03 0.31 -0.51
C TRP A 207 -7.58 -1.11 -0.23
N ARG A 208 -8.52 -2.06 -0.23
CA ARG A 208 -8.20 -3.49 -0.20
C ARG A 208 -7.99 -3.99 -1.62
N PHE A 209 -7.28 -5.10 -1.74
CA PHE A 209 -7.02 -5.75 -3.02
C PHE A 209 -8.31 -5.99 -3.83
N GLU A 210 -9.35 -6.55 -3.19
CA GLU A 210 -10.61 -6.87 -3.88
C GLU A 210 -11.36 -5.60 -4.34
N ASP A 211 -11.24 -4.47 -3.62
CA ASP A 211 -11.82 -3.19 -4.06
C ASP A 211 -11.09 -2.65 -5.30
N LEU A 212 -9.76 -2.75 -5.33
CA LEU A 212 -8.96 -2.33 -6.49
C LEU A 212 -9.23 -3.24 -7.68
N LEU A 213 -9.40 -4.54 -7.46
CA LEU A 213 -9.81 -5.47 -8.51
C LEU A 213 -11.19 -5.09 -9.06
N GLY A 214 -12.18 -4.83 -8.19
CA GLY A 214 -13.51 -4.35 -8.60
C GLY A 214 -13.47 -3.03 -9.36
N TYR A 215 -12.62 -2.10 -8.93
CA TYR A 215 -12.35 -0.85 -9.63
C TYR A 215 -11.83 -1.10 -11.06
N VAL A 216 -10.86 -1.99 -11.24
CA VAL A 216 -10.31 -2.30 -12.58
C VAL A 216 -11.31 -3.04 -13.46
N LEU A 217 -12.05 -3.99 -12.90
CA LEU A 217 -13.09 -4.72 -13.65
C LEU A 217 -14.19 -3.78 -14.17
N SER A 218 -14.54 -2.75 -13.38
CA SER A 218 -15.48 -1.69 -13.78
C SER A 218 -14.84 -0.52 -14.55
N ASN A 219 -13.50 -0.52 -14.72
CA ASN A 219 -12.75 0.52 -15.42
C ASN A 219 -11.56 -0.07 -16.21
N ARG A 220 -11.84 -0.87 -17.25
CA ARG A 220 -10.78 -1.53 -18.05
C ARG A 220 -9.78 -0.58 -18.73
N ARG A 221 -10.12 0.71 -18.87
CA ARG A 221 -9.18 1.74 -19.36
C ARG A 221 -7.93 1.86 -18.49
N TRP A 222 -8.04 1.53 -17.20
CA TRP A 222 -6.92 1.50 -16.27
C TRP A 222 -5.74 0.66 -16.79
N LEU A 223 -6.00 -0.44 -17.51
CA LEU A 223 -4.95 -1.29 -18.10
C LEU A 223 -4.08 -0.53 -19.11
N VAL A 224 -4.68 0.41 -19.85
CA VAL A 224 -3.98 1.24 -20.83
C VAL A 224 -3.33 2.44 -20.16
N GLU A 225 -4.05 3.09 -19.25
CA GLU A 225 -3.58 4.27 -18.51
C GLU A 225 -2.32 3.97 -17.67
N THR A 226 -2.23 2.77 -17.10
CA THR A 226 -1.04 2.30 -16.36
C THR A 226 0.06 1.72 -17.26
N GLY A 227 -0.19 1.57 -18.56
CA GLY A 227 0.75 1.02 -19.53
C GLY A 227 0.89 -0.52 -19.49
N LEU A 228 0.04 -1.24 -18.74
CA LEU A 228 0.08 -2.70 -18.63
C LEU A 228 -0.43 -3.40 -19.90
N ARG A 229 -1.29 -2.74 -20.69
CA ARG A 229 -1.77 -3.21 -21.99
C ARG A 229 -1.85 -2.07 -23.00
N LYS A 230 -1.79 -2.40 -24.29
CA LYS A 230 -2.03 -1.43 -25.38
C LYS A 230 -3.51 -1.14 -25.59
N THR A 231 -4.37 -2.12 -25.33
CA THR A 231 -5.83 -2.04 -25.50
C THR A 231 -6.52 -2.67 -24.28
N PRO A 232 -7.71 -2.19 -23.88
CA PRO A 232 -8.45 -2.76 -22.77
C PRO A 232 -9.17 -4.07 -23.13
N ASP A 233 -9.45 -4.28 -24.43
CA ASP A 233 -10.26 -5.38 -24.93
C ASP A 233 -9.50 -6.71 -25.01
N GLY A 234 -10.23 -7.82 -24.84
CA GLY A 234 -9.71 -9.18 -25.01
C GLY A 234 -8.90 -9.75 -23.83
N THR A 235 -8.72 -9.00 -22.74
CA THR A 235 -8.06 -9.52 -21.53
C THR A 235 -9.07 -10.25 -20.65
N SER A 236 -8.83 -11.53 -20.34
CA SER A 236 -9.69 -12.30 -19.42
C SER A 236 -9.59 -11.80 -17.98
N GLU A 237 -10.58 -12.10 -17.15
CA GLU A 237 -10.61 -11.67 -15.75
C GLU A 237 -9.46 -12.29 -14.93
N GLU A 238 -9.07 -13.54 -15.22
CA GLU A 238 -7.92 -14.19 -14.59
C GLU A 238 -6.63 -13.42 -14.86
N VAL A 239 -6.43 -12.98 -16.10
CA VAL A 239 -5.26 -12.19 -16.48
C VAL A 239 -5.31 -10.80 -15.84
N ILE A 240 -6.50 -10.17 -15.77
CA ILE A 240 -6.66 -8.90 -15.05
C ILE A 240 -6.30 -9.08 -13.58
N ARG A 241 -6.79 -10.13 -12.92
CA ARG A 241 -6.48 -10.41 -11.51
C ARG A 241 -4.98 -10.59 -11.28
N GLN A 242 -4.27 -11.26 -12.19
CA GLN A 242 -2.80 -11.37 -12.13
C GLN A 242 -2.12 -10.00 -12.28
N LEU A 243 -2.52 -9.19 -13.26
CA LEU A 243 -1.96 -7.85 -13.48
C LEU A 243 -2.22 -6.91 -12.30
N VAL A 244 -3.42 -6.97 -11.72
CA VAL A 244 -3.79 -6.19 -10.53
C VAL A 244 -2.99 -6.65 -9.32
N ALA A 245 -2.85 -7.96 -9.09
CA ALA A 245 -2.03 -8.49 -8.01
C ALA A 245 -0.56 -8.08 -8.16
N GLU A 246 -0.06 -8.05 -9.39
CA GLU A 246 1.28 -7.59 -9.70
C GLU A 246 1.45 -6.10 -9.41
N HIS A 247 0.56 -5.26 -9.94
CA HIS A 247 0.63 -3.82 -9.72
C HIS A 247 0.42 -3.42 -8.24
N TYR A 248 -0.43 -4.15 -7.52
CA TYR A 248 -0.69 -3.95 -6.09
C TYR A 248 0.59 -4.10 -5.24
N LYS A 249 1.53 -4.96 -5.64
CA LYS A 249 2.84 -5.09 -4.97
C LYS A 249 3.60 -3.77 -4.91
N TYR A 250 3.35 -2.85 -5.84
CA TYR A 250 4.01 -1.56 -5.89
C TYR A 250 3.20 -0.46 -5.19
N SER A 251 1.89 -0.41 -5.41
CA SER A 251 1.05 0.70 -4.94
C SER A 251 0.49 0.51 -3.54
N GLY A 252 0.38 -0.74 -3.07
CA GLY A 252 -0.48 -1.08 -1.94
C GLY A 252 -1.91 -0.57 -2.15
N GLY A 253 -2.55 -0.18 -1.05
CA GLY A 253 -3.91 0.34 -0.96
C GLY A 253 -4.07 1.84 -1.26
N SER A 254 -3.09 2.47 -1.90
CA SER A 254 -3.21 3.84 -2.41
C SER A 254 -3.74 3.82 -3.84
N LEU A 255 -5.03 4.15 -4.05
CA LEU A 255 -5.61 4.20 -5.39
C LEU A 255 -4.85 5.19 -6.30
N ARG A 256 -4.35 6.28 -5.74
CA ARG A 256 -3.57 7.25 -6.51
C ARG A 256 -2.29 6.63 -7.06
N ASP A 257 -1.57 5.87 -6.25
CA ASP A 257 -0.32 5.25 -6.67
C ASP A 257 -0.62 4.05 -7.59
N PHE A 258 -1.73 3.34 -7.35
CA PHE A 258 -2.25 2.26 -8.19
C PHE A 258 -2.69 2.74 -9.59
N CYS A 259 -2.98 4.02 -9.77
CA CYS A 259 -3.28 4.63 -11.08
C CYS A 259 -2.03 5.17 -11.79
N MET A 260 -0.84 5.08 -11.19
CA MET A 260 0.41 5.45 -11.86
C MET A 260 0.92 4.33 -12.77
N THR A 261 1.78 4.67 -13.72
CA THR A 261 2.58 3.64 -14.39
C THR A 261 3.58 3.05 -13.39
N GLN A 262 3.91 1.77 -13.54
CA GLN A 262 4.85 1.10 -12.64
C GLN A 262 6.21 1.82 -12.57
N GLY A 263 6.73 2.30 -13.71
CA GLY A 263 7.98 3.05 -13.75
C GLY A 263 7.92 4.38 -13.00
N ALA A 264 6.81 5.13 -13.12
CA ALA A 264 6.63 6.37 -12.37
C ALA A 264 6.56 6.12 -10.86
N LEU A 265 5.88 5.05 -10.46
CA LEU A 265 5.74 4.64 -9.07
C LEU A 265 7.08 4.18 -8.46
N VAL A 266 7.85 3.37 -9.19
CA VAL A 266 9.20 2.95 -8.78
C VAL A 266 10.10 4.17 -8.57
N ASN A 267 10.18 5.06 -9.57
CA ASN A 267 10.99 6.27 -9.48
C ASN A 267 10.57 7.15 -8.29
N PHE A 268 9.27 7.26 -8.05
CA PHE A 268 8.72 8.04 -6.94
C PHE A 268 9.08 7.45 -5.58
N LEU A 269 8.93 6.14 -5.40
CA LEU A 269 9.25 5.44 -4.16
C LEU A 269 10.76 5.44 -3.88
N GLU A 270 11.60 5.27 -4.90
CA GLU A 270 13.06 5.34 -4.77
C GLU A 270 13.53 6.75 -4.40
N ALA A 271 13.04 7.77 -5.10
CA ALA A 271 13.34 9.16 -4.78
C ALA A 271 12.90 9.52 -3.35
N SER A 272 11.80 8.94 -2.87
CA SER A 272 11.33 9.10 -1.50
C SER A 272 12.21 8.33 -0.50
N SER A 273 12.61 7.10 -0.82
CA SER A 273 13.45 6.25 0.04
C SER A 273 14.87 6.81 0.20
N ASN A 274 15.46 7.35 -0.87
CA ASN A 274 16.79 7.98 -0.84
C ASN A 274 16.87 9.20 0.08
N ARG A 275 15.72 9.74 0.51
CA ARG A 275 15.62 10.87 1.44
C ARG A 275 15.42 10.43 2.89
N LEU A 276 15.27 9.12 3.15
CA LEU A 276 15.13 8.55 4.48
C LEU A 276 16.50 8.15 5.03
N SER A 277 16.75 8.50 6.29
CA SER A 277 17.85 7.91 7.06
C SER A 277 17.48 6.50 7.52
N GLN A 278 18.48 5.70 7.88
CA GLN A 278 18.28 4.36 8.47
C GLN A 278 17.33 4.38 9.68
N VAL A 279 17.45 5.39 10.54
CA VAL A 279 16.58 5.57 11.73
C VAL A 279 15.14 5.89 11.31
N GLN A 280 14.93 6.70 10.28
CA GLN A 280 13.59 6.99 9.77
C GLN A 280 12.98 5.77 9.10
N SER A 281 13.73 5.04 8.28
CA SER A 281 13.27 3.78 7.69
C SER A 281 12.86 2.76 8.77
N TYR A 282 13.60 2.73 9.89
CA TYR A 282 13.21 1.94 11.07
C TYR A 282 11.89 2.42 11.69
N GLN A 283 11.77 3.71 12.04
CA GLN A 283 10.54 4.23 12.67
C GLN A 283 9.30 3.98 11.82
N LEU A 284 9.43 4.07 10.49
CA LEU A 284 8.33 3.84 9.56
C LEU A 284 7.85 2.39 9.49
N VAL A 285 8.73 1.43 9.84
CA VAL A 285 8.41 0.01 9.80
C VAL A 285 7.87 -0.49 11.15
N PHE A 286 8.29 0.09 12.27
CA PHE A 286 8.03 -0.44 13.62
C PHE A 286 7.04 0.37 14.47
N GLU A 287 6.91 1.69 14.27
CA GLU A 287 6.03 2.50 15.12
C GLU A 287 4.56 2.31 14.70
N ARG A 288 3.87 1.36 15.35
CA ARG A 288 2.41 1.11 15.25
C ARG A 288 1.55 2.36 15.47
N SER A 289 2.08 3.30 16.26
CA SER A 289 1.45 4.55 16.60
C SER A 289 2.11 5.64 15.78
N GLY A 290 1.42 6.08 14.72
CA GLY A 290 1.67 7.31 13.98
C GLY A 290 2.96 8.01 14.34
N ALA A 291 4.08 7.44 13.89
CA ALA A 291 5.37 8.09 13.99
C ALA A 291 5.14 9.54 13.57
N ARG A 292 5.72 10.50 14.32
CA ARG A 292 5.70 11.93 14.01
C ARG A 292 6.49 12.19 12.72
N SER A 293 6.03 11.58 11.65
CA SER A 293 6.76 11.38 10.45
C SER A 293 6.41 12.57 9.57
N ASP A 294 7.43 13.37 9.29
CA ASP A 294 7.39 14.43 8.29
C ASP A 294 6.66 13.95 7.03
N ASP A 295 6.01 14.86 6.30
CA ASP A 295 5.10 14.60 5.16
C ASP A 295 5.65 13.58 4.12
N ARG A 296 6.97 13.46 4.08
CA ARG A 296 7.82 12.60 3.22
C ARG A 296 7.58 11.10 3.38
N SER A 297 7.11 10.68 4.54
CA SER A 297 6.93 9.27 4.90
C SER A 297 5.56 8.69 4.55
N ASN A 298 4.58 9.58 4.32
CA ASN A 298 3.18 9.25 4.04
C ASN A 298 2.98 8.39 2.78
N HIS A 299 4.03 8.17 2.00
CA HIS A 299 4.04 7.39 0.77
C HIS A 299 4.34 5.91 0.97
N PHE A 300 4.85 5.52 2.14
CA PHE A 300 5.21 4.14 2.42
C PHE A 300 4.10 3.38 3.16
N TYR A 301 3.14 4.09 3.75
CA TYR A 301 2.17 3.46 4.65
C TYR A 301 0.73 3.84 4.35
N CYS A 302 -0.14 2.88 4.65
CA CYS A 302 -1.58 2.98 4.52
C CYS A 302 -2.27 2.89 5.88
N HIS A 303 -3.27 3.74 6.10
CA HIS A 303 -4.10 3.70 7.29
C HIS A 303 -5.23 2.70 7.09
N TYR A 304 -5.42 1.83 8.07
CA TYR A 304 -6.44 0.81 8.09
C TYR A 304 -7.21 0.82 9.41
N ILE A 305 -8.32 0.08 9.40
CA ILE A 305 -9.14 -0.19 10.56
C ILE A 305 -9.34 -1.70 10.70
N VAL A 306 -9.52 -2.17 11.94
CA VAL A 306 -9.61 -3.61 12.26
C VAL A 306 -10.77 -4.30 11.54
N ASP A 307 -11.96 -3.69 11.52
CA ASP A 307 -13.13 -4.24 10.84
C ASP A 307 -13.89 -3.12 10.12
N PRO A 308 -13.92 -3.10 8.77
CA PRO A 308 -14.62 -2.09 7.98
C PRO A 308 -16.14 -2.24 8.00
N SER A 309 -16.66 -3.34 8.54
CA SER A 309 -18.10 -3.56 8.69
C SER A 309 -18.64 -2.98 9.99
N ASN A 310 -17.77 -2.57 10.91
CA ASN A 310 -18.14 -2.02 12.21
C ASN A 310 -17.95 -0.49 12.23
N ALA A 311 -19.05 0.24 12.37
CA ALA A 311 -19.06 1.71 12.43
C ALA A 311 -18.16 2.28 13.54
N ASP A 312 -18.07 1.62 14.69
CA ASP A 312 -17.27 2.10 15.83
C ASP A 312 -15.77 2.08 15.53
N HIS A 313 -15.32 1.21 14.62
CA HIS A 313 -13.92 1.09 14.26
C HIS A 313 -13.43 2.29 13.44
N TYR A 314 -14.33 3.09 12.88
CA TYR A 314 -14.00 4.31 12.15
C TYR A 314 -13.66 5.49 13.07
N VAL A 315 -14.11 5.46 14.33
CA VAL A 315 -13.94 6.55 15.31
C VAL A 315 -13.07 6.16 16.51
N THR A 316 -12.84 4.87 16.72
CA THR A 316 -12.08 4.35 17.86
C THR A 316 -10.60 4.18 17.52
N HIS A 317 -9.74 5.03 18.08
CA HIS A 317 -8.29 5.03 17.82
C HIS A 317 -7.62 3.66 18.04
N ARG A 318 -8.08 2.86 19.01
CA ARG A 318 -7.53 1.52 19.27
C ARG A 318 -7.80 0.51 18.15
N CYS A 319 -8.77 0.80 17.28
CA CYS A 319 -9.13 -0.01 16.13
C CYS A 319 -8.41 0.47 14.85
N TRP A 320 -7.56 1.49 14.94
CA TRP A 320 -6.81 2.03 13.80
C TRP A 320 -5.38 1.49 13.82
N PHE A 321 -4.86 1.20 12.65
CA PHE A 321 -3.47 0.80 12.50
C PHE A 321 -2.90 1.30 11.18
N VAL A 322 -1.58 1.38 11.12
CA VAL A 322 -0.83 1.81 9.94
C VAL A 322 0.04 0.65 9.48
N SER A 323 0.18 0.48 8.17
CA SER A 323 0.87 -0.68 7.58
C SER A 323 1.54 -0.30 6.26
N VAL A 324 2.76 -0.79 6.02
CA VAL A 324 3.43 -0.76 4.71
C VAL A 324 2.89 -1.91 3.86
N ASP A 325 1.90 -1.65 3.04
CA ASP A 325 1.17 -2.65 2.23
C ASP A 325 1.71 -2.83 0.81
N SER A 326 2.71 -2.04 0.42
CA SER A 326 3.49 -2.20 -0.81
C SER A 326 4.74 -3.03 -0.56
N ALA A 327 4.83 -4.14 -1.29
CA ALA A 327 6.00 -5.02 -1.31
C ALA A 327 7.26 -4.29 -1.80
N TYR A 328 7.13 -3.42 -2.81
CA TYR A 328 8.25 -2.64 -3.33
C TYR A 328 8.74 -1.60 -2.31
N ALA A 329 7.80 -0.87 -1.71
CA ALA A 329 8.08 0.12 -0.66
C ALA A 329 8.82 -0.54 0.51
N LEU A 330 8.37 -1.74 0.90
CA LEU A 330 9.04 -2.53 1.92
C LEU A 330 10.47 -2.92 1.53
N LYS A 331 10.70 -3.44 0.32
CA LYS A 331 12.04 -3.79 -0.15
C LYS A 331 12.98 -2.59 -0.03
N LEU A 332 12.52 -1.41 -0.44
CA LEU A 332 13.28 -0.16 -0.32
C LEU A 332 13.60 0.22 1.12
N LEU A 333 12.67 0.01 2.05
CA LEU A 333 12.91 0.24 3.49
C LEU A 333 13.90 -0.79 4.06
N GLY A 334 13.84 -2.04 3.60
CA GLY A 334 14.78 -3.11 3.97
C GLY A 334 16.21 -2.90 3.46
N ARG A 335 16.40 -2.26 2.30
CA ARG A 335 17.73 -1.93 1.74
C ARG A 335 18.63 -1.14 2.70
N HIS A 336 18.08 -0.48 3.72
CA HIS A 336 18.83 0.31 4.70
C HIS A 336 19.64 -0.53 5.73
N ASN A 337 20.05 -1.77 5.40
CA ASN A 337 20.92 -2.63 6.23
C ASN A 337 20.48 -2.71 7.70
N LEU A 338 19.22 -3.06 7.94
CA LEU A 338 18.74 -3.35 9.30
C LEU A 338 19.44 -4.60 9.83
N ARG A 339 19.67 -4.65 11.16
CA ARG A 339 20.21 -5.84 11.84
C ARG A 339 19.20 -6.99 11.79
N LEU A 340 19.66 -8.24 11.88
CA LEU A 340 18.81 -9.44 11.79
C LEU A 340 17.70 -9.49 12.84
N ASP A 341 17.98 -9.07 14.09
CA ASP A 341 16.98 -8.96 15.16
C ASP A 341 15.80 -8.06 14.76
N LYS A 342 16.07 -7.02 13.96
CA LYS A 342 15.03 -6.13 13.44
C LYS A 342 14.23 -6.77 12.33
N TYR A 343 14.86 -7.45 11.38
CA TYR A 343 14.12 -8.21 10.38
C TYR A 343 13.16 -9.24 11.00
N LEU A 344 13.59 -9.86 12.11
CA LEU A 344 12.76 -10.81 12.84
C LEU A 344 11.56 -10.13 13.52
N GLU A 345 11.79 -9.01 14.22
CA GLU A 345 10.73 -8.19 14.82
C GLU A 345 9.69 -7.76 13.76
N TYR A 346 10.16 -7.40 12.57
CA TYR A 346 9.32 -7.00 11.46
C TYR A 346 8.46 -8.15 10.92
N TYR A 347 9.07 -9.32 10.69
CA TYR A 347 8.35 -10.54 10.32
C TYR A 347 7.27 -10.89 11.35
N ARG A 348 7.58 -10.81 12.65
CA ARG A 348 6.62 -11.08 13.74
C ARG A 348 5.44 -10.11 13.73
N HIS A 349 5.70 -8.84 13.48
CA HIS A 349 4.64 -7.85 13.34
C HIS A 349 3.75 -8.20 12.15
N ALA A 350 4.34 -8.46 10.98
CA ALA A 350 3.64 -8.85 9.76
C ALA A 350 2.74 -10.08 9.98
N GLU A 351 3.28 -11.06 10.70
CA GLU A 351 2.59 -12.30 11.05
C GLU A 351 1.40 -12.03 11.98
N THR A 352 1.61 -11.23 13.02
CA THR A 352 0.59 -10.91 14.03
C THR A 352 -0.60 -10.15 13.43
N VAL A 353 -0.35 -9.22 12.51
CA VAL A 353 -1.40 -8.39 11.91
C VAL A 353 -2.01 -9.00 10.65
N GLY A 354 -1.55 -10.20 10.24
CA GLY A 354 -2.01 -10.84 9.00
C GLY A 354 -1.69 -10.01 7.76
N ALA A 355 -0.53 -9.35 7.75
CA ALA A 355 -0.16 -8.42 6.71
C ALA A 355 -0.02 -9.08 5.34
N GLY A 356 -0.49 -8.42 4.29
CA GLY A 356 -0.33 -8.87 2.90
C GLY A 356 1.13 -8.97 2.43
N TYR A 357 2.08 -8.35 3.15
CA TYR A 357 3.51 -8.37 2.86
C TYR A 357 4.31 -9.42 3.65
N LEU A 358 3.65 -10.26 4.47
CA LEU A 358 4.33 -11.27 5.31
C LEU A 358 5.31 -12.14 4.51
N GLY A 359 4.99 -12.47 3.25
CA GLY A 359 5.87 -13.24 2.36
C GLY A 359 7.20 -12.55 2.09
N LEU A 360 7.18 -11.25 1.80
CA LEU A 360 8.41 -10.47 1.56
C LEU A 360 9.19 -10.20 2.85
N ALA A 361 8.48 -9.98 3.96
CA ALA A 361 9.13 -9.85 5.27
C ALA A 361 9.95 -11.11 5.59
N TYR A 362 9.37 -12.27 5.31
CA TYR A 362 10.02 -13.56 5.47
C TYR A 362 11.20 -13.77 4.50
N GLU A 363 11.01 -13.46 3.21
CA GLU A 363 12.07 -13.52 2.19
C GLU A 363 13.27 -12.63 2.57
N SER A 364 13.01 -11.37 2.94
CA SER A 364 14.06 -10.43 3.32
C SER A 364 14.78 -10.87 4.59
N LEU A 365 14.06 -11.48 5.54
CA LEU A 365 14.65 -12.05 6.75
C LEU A 365 15.63 -13.20 6.42
N LEU A 366 15.27 -14.10 5.48
CA LEU A 366 16.17 -15.17 5.06
C LEU A 366 17.43 -14.60 4.40
N HIS A 367 17.28 -13.68 3.44
CA HIS A 367 18.44 -13.04 2.78
C HIS A 367 19.37 -12.37 3.80
N ARG A 368 18.80 -11.69 4.80
CA ARG A 368 19.57 -11.07 5.87
C ARG A 368 20.26 -12.09 6.77
N ALA A 369 19.59 -13.19 7.11
CA ALA A 369 20.16 -14.26 7.93
C ALA A 369 21.40 -14.86 7.26
N VAL A 370 21.34 -15.10 5.95
CA VAL A 370 22.50 -15.60 5.18
C VAL A 370 23.61 -14.54 5.14
N SER A 371 23.27 -13.27 4.95
CA SER A 371 24.26 -12.19 4.96
C SER A 371 25.01 -12.07 6.30
N GLU A 372 24.30 -12.18 7.43
CA GLU A 372 24.92 -12.11 8.77
C GLU A 372 25.68 -13.37 9.18
N SER A 373 25.46 -14.52 8.53
CA SER A 373 26.30 -15.71 8.73
C SER A 373 27.73 -15.55 8.19
N ILE A 374 27.96 -14.63 7.23
CA ILE A 374 29.27 -14.47 6.59
C ILE A 374 30.32 -14.01 7.59
N GLY A 375 31.44 -14.75 7.67
CA GLY A 375 32.55 -14.44 8.57
C GLY A 375 32.28 -14.80 10.04
N ASN A 376 31.07 -15.26 10.35
CA ASN A 376 30.68 -15.75 11.66
C ASN A 376 30.85 -17.28 11.66
N GLY A 377 32.08 -17.77 11.86
CA GLY A 377 32.45 -19.19 11.78
C GLY A 377 31.77 -20.15 12.78
N LYS A 378 30.67 -19.73 13.41
CA LYS A 378 29.79 -20.49 14.30
C LYS A 378 28.33 -20.53 13.85
N HIS A 379 27.95 -19.80 12.79
CA HIS A 379 26.56 -19.62 12.41
C HIS A 379 26.40 -19.74 10.90
N SER A 380 25.81 -20.84 10.43
CA SER A 380 25.31 -21.01 9.07
C SER A 380 23.78 -21.08 9.09
N VAL A 381 23.16 -20.70 7.97
CA VAL A 381 21.71 -20.83 7.80
C VAL A 381 21.42 -22.26 7.34
N GLU A 382 20.62 -22.97 8.13
CA GLU A 382 20.23 -24.35 7.84
C GLU A 382 18.76 -24.39 7.43
N ILE A 383 18.47 -25.09 6.34
CA ILE A 383 17.11 -25.34 5.87
C ILE A 383 16.82 -26.82 6.07
N ALA A 384 15.91 -27.13 7.00
CA ALA A 384 15.49 -28.49 7.30
C ALA A 384 14.47 -28.97 6.25
N LEU A 385 14.82 -30.02 5.52
CA LEU A 385 13.98 -30.56 4.45
C LEU A 385 12.90 -31.51 4.98
N ARG A 386 11.86 -31.75 4.17
CA ARG A 386 10.83 -32.74 4.51
C ARG A 386 11.41 -34.14 4.65
N THR A 387 10.74 -34.95 5.45
CA THR A 387 11.12 -36.34 5.70
C THR A 387 11.02 -37.25 4.48
N ASP A 388 10.35 -36.86 3.41
CA ASP A 388 10.28 -37.59 2.14
C ASP A 388 11.38 -37.20 1.14
N ALA A 389 12.16 -36.14 1.42
CA ALA A 389 13.24 -35.67 0.57
C ALA A 389 14.51 -36.55 0.69
N PRO A 390 15.35 -36.69 -0.36
CA PRO A 390 16.59 -37.47 -0.28
C PRO A 390 17.67 -36.86 0.63
N TYR A 391 17.66 -35.54 0.83
CA TYR A 391 18.49 -34.85 1.82
C TYR A 391 17.67 -34.53 3.07
N GLU A 392 18.33 -34.49 4.23
CA GLU A 392 17.70 -34.09 5.50
C GLU A 392 17.74 -32.57 5.71
N ARG A 393 18.82 -31.92 5.25
CA ARG A 393 19.03 -30.47 5.36
C ARG A 393 19.98 -29.98 4.27
N ILE A 394 19.87 -28.69 3.99
CA ILE A 394 20.91 -27.94 3.26
C ILE A 394 21.46 -26.83 4.16
N VAL A 395 22.75 -26.56 4.02
CA VAL A 395 23.47 -25.55 4.79
C VAL A 395 24.01 -24.48 3.85
N LEU A 396 23.52 -23.25 4.04
CA LEU A 396 23.94 -22.07 3.29
C LEU A 396 25.17 -21.46 3.98
N ASP A 397 26.32 -22.09 3.76
CA ASP A 397 27.62 -21.53 4.17
C ASP A 397 28.30 -20.87 2.96
N VAL A 398 28.27 -19.54 2.95
CA VAL A 398 28.73 -18.70 1.84
C VAL A 398 29.72 -17.65 2.35
N LYS A 399 30.59 -17.18 1.45
CA LYS A 399 31.59 -16.13 1.78
C LYS A 399 31.13 -14.74 1.38
N ARG A 400 30.11 -14.64 0.54
CA ARG A 400 29.61 -13.38 -0.01
C ARG A 400 28.11 -13.47 -0.31
N THR A 401 27.37 -12.42 0.04
CA THR A 401 26.04 -12.14 -0.51
C THR A 401 26.14 -11.13 -1.63
N TRP A 402 25.38 -11.32 -2.70
CA TRP A 402 25.36 -10.42 -3.84
C TRP A 402 23.92 -10.19 -4.34
N CYS A 403 23.45 -8.95 -4.19
CA CYS A 403 22.19 -8.49 -4.74
C CYS A 403 22.46 -7.80 -6.09
N SER A 404 21.83 -8.25 -7.18
CA SER A 404 22.00 -7.60 -8.50
C SER A 404 20.87 -7.90 -9.48
N GLY A 405 20.84 -7.12 -10.57
CA GLY A 405 19.92 -7.25 -11.69
C GLY A 405 18.65 -6.42 -11.51
N GLU A 406 18.53 -5.30 -12.23
CA GLU A 406 17.38 -4.38 -12.11
C GLU A 406 16.16 -4.85 -12.92
N ASN A 407 16.39 -5.73 -13.89
CA ASN A 407 15.37 -6.37 -14.71
C ASN A 407 15.70 -7.86 -14.94
N LYS A 408 14.82 -8.59 -15.63
CA LYS A 408 14.98 -10.03 -15.89
C LYS A 408 16.27 -10.35 -16.66
N ALA A 409 16.64 -9.57 -17.67
CA ALA A 409 17.84 -9.81 -18.46
C ALA A 409 19.10 -9.58 -17.62
N ASP A 410 19.17 -8.49 -16.86
CA ASP A 410 20.30 -8.21 -15.97
C ASP A 410 20.47 -9.29 -14.89
N CYS A 411 19.37 -9.85 -14.39
CA CYS A 411 19.41 -10.97 -13.46
C CYS A 411 20.03 -12.23 -14.11
N HIS A 412 19.65 -12.52 -15.36
CA HIS A 412 20.27 -13.62 -16.11
C HIS A 412 21.76 -13.37 -16.33
N ASP A 413 22.15 -12.16 -16.71
CA ASP A 413 23.56 -11.79 -16.90
C ASP A 413 24.36 -11.96 -15.61
N ALA A 414 23.81 -11.56 -14.46
CA ALA A 414 24.43 -11.76 -13.15
C ALA A 414 24.67 -13.25 -12.84
N LEU A 415 23.72 -14.12 -13.18
CA LEU A 415 23.83 -15.56 -12.97
C LEU A 415 24.93 -16.20 -13.82
N THR A 416 25.27 -15.67 -15.00
CA THR A 416 26.36 -16.20 -15.84
C THR A 416 27.77 -15.99 -15.25
N ILE A 417 27.89 -15.10 -14.27
CA ILE A 417 29.16 -14.80 -13.58
C ILE A 417 29.13 -15.17 -12.09
N LEU A 418 28.09 -15.91 -11.65
CA LEU A 418 27.95 -16.40 -10.29
C LEU A 418 29.14 -17.28 -9.89
N ASP A 419 29.69 -17.04 -8.71
CA ASP A 419 30.83 -17.79 -8.15
C ASP A 419 30.39 -18.77 -7.04
N GLU A 420 31.20 -19.81 -6.82
CA GLU A 420 30.88 -20.96 -5.96
C GLU A 420 30.62 -20.59 -4.48
N ASN A 421 31.11 -19.45 -4.00
CA ASN A 421 30.93 -19.03 -2.61
C ASN A 421 29.97 -17.85 -2.45
N THR A 422 29.11 -17.64 -3.45
CA THR A 422 28.19 -16.51 -3.51
C THR A 422 26.74 -16.96 -3.28
N TYR A 423 26.07 -16.28 -2.36
CA TYR A 423 24.62 -16.26 -2.29
C TYR A 423 24.11 -15.09 -3.11
N TRP A 424 23.57 -15.39 -4.29
CA TRP A 424 22.97 -14.39 -5.14
C TRP A 424 21.46 -14.31 -4.91
N HIS A 425 20.93 -13.11 -4.85
CA HIS A 425 19.49 -12.87 -4.87
C HIS A 425 19.18 -11.67 -5.77
N PRO A 426 18.02 -11.66 -6.46
CA PRO A 426 17.73 -10.66 -7.47
C PRO A 426 17.42 -9.29 -6.83
N ASP A 427 17.93 -8.23 -7.44
CA ASP A 427 17.44 -6.88 -7.13
C ASP A 427 16.13 -6.58 -7.86
N TYR A 428 15.79 -7.36 -8.88
CA TYR A 428 14.51 -7.29 -9.58
C TYR A 428 13.43 -8.05 -8.78
N PRO A 429 12.43 -7.37 -8.18
CA PRO A 429 11.41 -8.01 -7.34
C PRO A 429 10.51 -8.98 -8.10
N LEU A 430 10.49 -8.91 -9.44
CA LEU A 430 9.67 -9.75 -10.30
C LEU A 430 10.50 -10.81 -11.00
N PHE A 431 11.74 -11.02 -10.56
CA PHE A 431 12.52 -12.12 -11.05
C PHE A 431 11.74 -13.42 -10.76
N PRO A 432 11.36 -14.16 -11.80
CA PRO A 432 10.33 -15.15 -11.61
C PRO A 432 10.92 -16.45 -11.05
N PHE A 433 10.10 -17.17 -10.27
CA PHE A 433 10.30 -18.54 -9.79
C PHE A 433 11.39 -18.79 -8.75
N VAL A 434 12.47 -18.01 -8.68
CA VAL A 434 13.51 -18.12 -7.63
C VAL A 434 13.77 -16.79 -6.94
N ASP A 435 14.04 -16.86 -5.65
CA ASP A 435 14.36 -15.71 -4.80
C ASP A 435 15.86 -15.69 -4.46
N ALA A 436 16.58 -16.80 -4.65
CA ALA A 436 18.05 -16.84 -4.59
C ALA A 436 18.63 -18.02 -5.36
N VAL A 437 19.91 -17.90 -5.74
CA VAL A 437 20.73 -18.97 -6.32
C VAL A 437 22.06 -19.03 -5.59
N THR A 438 22.45 -20.21 -5.14
CA THR A 438 23.70 -20.37 -4.38
C THR A 438 24.21 -21.79 -4.44
N THR A 439 25.51 -21.95 -4.25
CA THR A 439 26.11 -23.25 -3.98
C THR A 439 26.04 -23.53 -2.48
N CYS A 440 25.57 -24.72 -2.10
CA CYS A 440 25.41 -25.11 -0.70
C CYS A 440 25.80 -26.56 -0.45
N ASP A 441 25.92 -26.90 0.83
CA ASP A 441 26.18 -28.27 1.28
C ASP A 441 24.84 -28.96 1.57
N ALA A 442 24.59 -30.08 0.91
CA ALA A 442 23.42 -30.91 1.10
C ALA A 442 23.79 -32.20 1.85
N PHE A 443 23.09 -32.47 2.95
CA PHE A 443 23.37 -33.63 3.79
C PHE A 443 22.34 -34.72 3.53
N ALA A 444 22.80 -35.89 3.08
CA ALA A 444 21.94 -37.05 2.90
C ALA A 444 21.57 -37.64 4.27
N LYS A 445 20.39 -38.27 4.37
CA LYS A 445 19.94 -38.87 5.63
C LYS A 445 20.96 -39.86 6.18
N GLY A 446 21.43 -39.61 7.40
CA GLY A 446 22.41 -40.47 8.07
C GLY A 446 23.84 -40.36 7.54
N SER A 447 24.14 -39.34 6.73
CA SER A 447 25.49 -38.99 6.27
C SER A 447 25.91 -37.64 6.84
N GLU A 448 27.07 -37.61 7.48
CA GLU A 448 27.73 -36.36 7.92
C GLU A 448 28.63 -35.77 6.83
N GLU A 449 28.89 -36.52 5.74
CA GLU A 449 29.59 -35.99 4.58
C GLU A 449 28.62 -35.18 3.70
N PRO A 450 28.87 -33.88 3.49
CA PRO A 450 28.04 -33.07 2.62
C PRO A 450 28.33 -33.33 1.15
N GLU A 451 27.29 -33.28 0.34
CA GLU A 451 27.39 -33.19 -1.12
C GLU A 451 27.24 -31.72 -1.54
N ARG A 452 28.22 -31.19 -2.28
CA ARG A 452 28.17 -29.82 -2.80
C ARG A 452 27.21 -29.75 -3.98
N VAL A 453 26.20 -28.89 -3.90
CA VAL A 453 25.15 -28.74 -4.92
C VAL A 453 24.89 -27.28 -5.26
N LEU A 454 24.32 -27.02 -6.43
CA LEU A 454 23.76 -25.72 -6.80
C LEU A 454 22.28 -25.70 -6.46
N ALA A 455 21.87 -24.82 -5.54
CA ALA A 455 20.49 -24.67 -5.09
C ALA A 455 19.81 -23.46 -5.73
N TYR A 456 18.64 -23.72 -6.30
CA TYR A 456 17.65 -22.73 -6.67
C TYR A 456 16.66 -22.59 -5.52
N VAL A 457 16.69 -21.46 -4.83
CA VAL A 457 15.92 -21.23 -3.61
C VAL A 457 14.70 -20.38 -3.95
N GLN A 458 13.52 -20.86 -3.57
CA GLN A 458 12.30 -20.07 -3.56
C GLN A 458 11.73 -20.01 -2.15
N VAL A 459 11.41 -18.82 -1.68
CA VAL A 459 10.82 -18.56 -0.37
C VAL A 459 9.30 -18.41 -0.49
N THR A 460 8.55 -18.97 0.46
CA THR A 460 7.10 -18.75 0.49
C THR A 460 6.50 -18.91 1.88
N ILE A 461 5.38 -18.22 2.10
CA ILE A 461 4.52 -18.39 3.28
C ILE A 461 3.22 -19.13 2.95
N ARG A 462 3.02 -19.49 1.68
CA ARG A 462 1.83 -20.23 1.22
C ARG A 462 2.00 -21.72 1.53
N ASP A 463 0.88 -22.43 1.49
CA ASP A 463 0.80 -23.88 1.68
C ASP A 463 0.87 -24.67 0.35
N ARG A 464 0.88 -23.96 -0.79
CA ARG A 464 0.93 -24.57 -2.11
C ARG A 464 1.69 -23.74 -3.13
N LYS A 465 2.27 -24.43 -4.11
CA LYS A 465 2.93 -23.82 -5.27
C LYS A 465 2.88 -24.76 -6.47
N THR A 466 2.68 -24.16 -7.63
CA THR A 466 2.70 -24.83 -8.93
C THR A 466 3.85 -24.29 -9.76
N PHE A 467 4.56 -25.17 -10.46
CA PHE A 467 5.66 -24.83 -11.38
C PHE A 467 5.49 -25.51 -12.73
N THR A 468 6.05 -24.89 -13.75
CA THR A 468 6.15 -25.47 -15.10
C THR A 468 7.60 -25.90 -15.38
N THR A 469 7.79 -26.86 -16.29
CA THR A 469 9.14 -27.28 -16.71
C THR A 469 9.93 -26.17 -17.40
N ALA A 470 9.22 -25.28 -18.10
CA ALA A 470 9.81 -24.17 -18.83
C ALA A 470 10.60 -23.21 -17.93
N ASP A 471 10.15 -23.04 -16.68
CA ASP A 471 10.77 -22.14 -15.70
C ASP A 471 12.16 -22.66 -15.29
N PHE A 472 12.29 -23.97 -15.10
CA PHE A 472 13.55 -24.63 -14.79
C PHE A 472 14.49 -24.63 -15.99
N ALA A 473 13.97 -24.95 -17.18
CA ALA A 473 14.76 -24.98 -18.41
C ALA A 473 15.41 -23.62 -18.70
N ALA A 474 14.71 -22.51 -18.43
CA ALA A 474 15.25 -21.18 -18.63
C ALA A 474 16.41 -20.86 -17.67
N LEU A 475 16.31 -21.24 -16.40
CA LEU A 475 17.40 -21.07 -15.43
C LEU A 475 18.58 -21.98 -15.75
N ASP A 476 18.31 -23.23 -16.11
CA ASP A 476 19.33 -24.18 -16.51
C ASP A 476 20.11 -23.66 -17.73
N GLU A 477 19.43 -23.13 -18.75
CA GLU A 477 20.07 -22.55 -19.93
C GLU A 477 20.99 -21.37 -19.58
N VAL A 478 20.58 -20.52 -18.63
CA VAL A 478 21.42 -19.41 -18.13
C VAL A 478 22.62 -19.95 -17.37
N MET A 479 22.43 -20.97 -16.52
CA MET A 479 23.51 -21.56 -15.74
C MET A 479 24.50 -22.38 -16.58
N GLU A 480 24.08 -22.97 -17.70
CA GLU A 480 24.98 -23.61 -18.68
C GLU A 480 25.93 -22.59 -19.35
N LYS A 481 25.51 -21.32 -19.44
CA LYS A 481 26.36 -20.23 -19.96
C LYS A 481 27.33 -19.71 -18.91
N ASN A 482 27.25 -20.19 -17.67
CA ASN A 482 28.13 -19.73 -16.60
C ASN A 482 29.59 -20.15 -16.88
N THR A 483 30.51 -19.20 -16.74
CA THR A 483 31.93 -19.39 -17.08
C THR A 483 32.78 -19.93 -15.92
N LYS A 484 32.18 -20.08 -14.73
CA LYS A 484 32.81 -20.56 -13.49
C LYS A 484 32.54 -22.05 -13.30
N ARG A 485 33.40 -22.71 -12.51
CA ARG A 485 33.20 -24.10 -12.10
C ARG A 485 32.21 -24.15 -10.93
N LEU A 486 30.94 -24.40 -11.25
CA LEU A 486 29.89 -24.65 -10.27
C LEU A 486 29.57 -26.15 -10.21
N PRO A 487 28.93 -26.65 -9.14
CA PRO A 487 28.49 -28.04 -9.10
C PRO A 487 27.53 -28.37 -10.24
N THR A 488 27.69 -29.57 -10.81
CA THR A 488 26.81 -30.08 -11.86
C THR A 488 25.46 -30.53 -11.30
N LYS A 489 25.42 -30.95 -10.04
CA LYS A 489 24.18 -31.35 -9.37
C LYS A 489 23.39 -30.13 -8.94
N ARG A 490 22.15 -30.05 -9.43
CA ARG A 490 21.22 -28.96 -9.17
C ARG A 490 20.05 -29.46 -8.35
N ILE A 491 19.58 -28.63 -7.43
CA ILE A 491 18.37 -28.87 -6.66
C ILE A 491 17.51 -27.62 -6.65
N PHE A 492 16.21 -27.82 -6.58
CA PHE A 492 15.27 -26.73 -6.33
C PHE A 492 14.63 -26.90 -4.95
N VAL A 493 14.67 -25.84 -4.15
CA VAL A 493 14.20 -25.88 -2.77
C VAL A 493 13.17 -24.78 -2.54
N VAL A 494 11.95 -25.19 -2.20
CA VAL A 494 10.91 -24.32 -1.68
C VAL A 494 11.08 -24.20 -0.17
N VAL A 495 11.41 -23.01 0.33
CA VAL A 495 11.65 -22.73 1.74
C VAL A 495 10.41 -22.07 2.34
N THR A 496 9.79 -22.76 3.29
CA THR A 496 8.62 -22.28 4.03
C THR A 496 9.01 -21.73 5.40
N ASN A 497 8.17 -20.85 5.96
CA ASN A 497 8.43 -20.18 7.24
C ASN A 497 8.08 -21.01 8.48
N LYS A 498 7.44 -22.17 8.34
CA LYS A 498 7.00 -23.02 9.46
C LYS A 498 7.12 -24.49 9.12
N VAL A 499 7.49 -25.29 10.11
CA VAL A 499 7.58 -26.75 10.02
C VAL A 499 6.23 -27.36 9.59
N ALA A 500 5.12 -26.91 10.18
CA ALA A 500 3.80 -27.36 9.80
C ALA A 500 3.44 -27.04 8.33
N THR A 501 3.85 -25.87 7.83
CA THR A 501 3.64 -25.49 6.43
C THR A 501 4.47 -26.37 5.51
N ARG A 502 5.75 -26.62 5.83
CA ARG A 502 6.62 -27.54 5.10
C ARG A 502 6.00 -28.94 4.95
N ASP A 503 5.55 -29.52 6.07
CA ASP A 503 5.07 -30.90 6.12
C ASP A 503 3.74 -31.09 5.39
N SER A 504 2.89 -30.07 5.40
CA SER A 504 1.59 -30.08 4.69
C SER A 504 1.66 -29.50 3.27
N PHE A 505 2.83 -29.00 2.84
CA PHE A 505 2.97 -28.26 1.59
C PHE A 505 2.56 -29.08 0.36
N ARG A 506 1.77 -28.46 -0.51
CA ARG A 506 1.34 -29.04 -1.79
C ARG A 506 2.16 -28.45 -2.93
N LEU A 507 3.12 -29.24 -3.39
CA LEU A 507 3.93 -28.94 -4.57
C LEU A 507 3.34 -29.65 -5.79
N THR A 508 3.07 -28.89 -6.86
CA THR A 508 2.63 -29.45 -8.14
C THR A 508 3.59 -29.02 -9.24
N VAL A 509 4.07 -29.97 -10.04
CA VAL A 509 4.89 -29.72 -11.22
C VAL A 509 4.09 -30.22 -12.42
N GLU A 510 3.59 -29.29 -13.25
CA GLU A 510 2.55 -29.59 -14.24
C GLU A 510 3.02 -30.55 -15.35
N ASP A 511 4.29 -30.49 -15.75
CA ASP A 511 4.85 -31.29 -16.84
C ASP A 511 5.91 -32.31 -16.39
N GLY A 512 5.98 -32.61 -15.09
CA GLY A 512 7.05 -33.41 -14.46
C GLY A 512 8.32 -32.60 -14.18
N ALA A 513 9.14 -32.98 -13.21
CA ALA A 513 10.34 -32.20 -12.83
C ALA A 513 11.60 -32.75 -13.51
N SER A 514 12.38 -31.89 -14.18
CA SER A 514 13.74 -32.21 -14.63
C SER A 514 14.77 -32.13 -13.50
N CYS A 515 14.49 -31.31 -12.48
CA CYS A 515 15.36 -31.03 -11.34
C CYS A 515 14.73 -31.55 -10.03
N PRO A 516 15.49 -32.23 -9.14
CA PRO A 516 15.00 -32.66 -7.83
C PRO A 516 14.43 -31.47 -7.06
N THR A 517 13.11 -31.51 -6.84
CA THR A 517 12.37 -30.43 -6.19
C THR A 517 12.03 -30.86 -4.76
N MET A 518 12.37 -30.02 -3.80
CA MET A 518 12.25 -30.30 -2.38
C MET A 518 11.53 -29.17 -1.67
N VAL A 519 10.94 -29.48 -0.51
CA VAL A 519 10.38 -28.46 0.37
C VAL A 519 11.14 -28.51 1.69
N GLY A 520 11.56 -27.34 2.14
CA GLY A 520 12.26 -27.14 3.39
C GLY A 520 11.61 -26.08 4.26
N CYS A 521 12.15 -25.94 5.45
CA CYS A 521 11.76 -24.92 6.42
C CYS A 521 13.00 -24.17 6.91
N PHE A 522 12.91 -22.85 6.89
CA PHE A 522 13.73 -21.98 7.72
C PHE A 522 12.78 -21.29 8.69
N ASP A 523 12.76 -21.75 9.94
CA ASP A 523 11.84 -21.21 10.95
C ASP A 523 12.43 -19.93 11.55
N PRO A 524 11.80 -18.75 11.38
CA PRO A 524 12.24 -17.51 12.00
C PRO A 524 12.39 -17.62 13.53
N GLY A 525 11.60 -18.47 14.19
CA GLY A 525 11.71 -18.70 15.64
C GLY A 525 13.05 -19.31 16.07
N SER A 526 13.71 -20.08 15.18
CA SER A 526 15.04 -20.65 15.48
C SER A 526 16.14 -19.60 15.63
N LEU A 527 15.93 -18.38 15.11
CA LEU A 527 16.84 -17.26 15.30
C LEU A 527 16.81 -16.70 16.73
N GLU A 528 15.70 -16.87 17.44
CA GLU A 528 15.52 -16.44 18.83
C GLU A 528 16.32 -17.33 19.79
N GLU A 529 16.32 -18.65 19.54
CA GLU A 529 17.06 -19.64 20.33
C GLU A 529 18.58 -19.52 20.17
N ARG A 530 19.02 -19.05 18.99
CA ARG A 530 20.44 -18.82 18.66
C ARG A 530 20.97 -17.48 19.19
N GLY A 531 20.10 -16.59 19.68
CA GLY A 531 20.43 -15.28 20.27
C GLY A 531 19.71 -15.07 21.59
N ALA A 532 20.24 -15.60 22.70
CA ALA A 532 19.64 -15.42 24.01
C ALA A 532 19.48 -13.92 24.39
N ARG A 533 18.20 -13.55 24.61
CA ARG A 533 17.65 -12.33 25.26
C ARG A 533 17.69 -11.03 24.45
N VAL A 534 16.56 -10.70 23.82
CA VAL A 534 16.07 -9.31 23.79
C VAL A 534 15.00 -9.18 24.87
N TRP A 535 15.17 -8.16 25.71
CA TRP A 535 14.44 -7.90 26.93
C TRP A 535 12.92 -7.81 26.72
N LEU A 536 12.18 -8.77 27.28
CA LEU A 536 10.85 -8.52 27.82
C LEU A 536 11.00 -8.28 29.33
N SER A 537 11.57 -7.14 29.72
CA SER A 537 11.25 -6.60 31.05
C SER A 537 9.89 -5.93 30.94
N SER A 538 8.90 -6.63 31.49
CA SER A 538 7.74 -6.07 32.16
C SER A 538 7.98 -4.62 32.64
N GLY A 539 7.17 -3.70 32.11
CA GLY A 539 6.92 -2.41 32.71
C GLY A 539 5.42 -2.33 32.99
N GLU A 540 5.09 -2.32 34.28
CA GLU A 540 3.79 -2.01 34.86
C GLU A 540 3.18 -0.70 34.34
#